data_AF-A0A356JYC0-F1
#
_entry.id   AF-A0A356JYC0-F1
#
_cell.length_a   1.000
_cell.length_b   1.000
_cell.length_c   1.000
_cell.angle_alpha   90.00
_cell.angle_beta   90.00
_cell.angle_gamma   90.00
#
_symmetry.space_group_name_H-M   'P 1'
#
loop_
_entity.id
_entity.type
_entity.pdbx_description
1 polymer ?
#
loop_
_entity_poly.entity_id
_entity_poly.type
_entity_poly.pdbx_seq_one_letter_code
_entity_poly.pdbx_strand_id
1 'polypeptide(L)'
;MYGWGSAGGFILALLSGSREYTDSFLCETFKNAGLSHVLALSGMHLSFFSSIAGGTGKRILGKKFDFWLRLFGILFFVWFAGLSPSLFRALLCSLILLFCGIFFCVQVNFFKVLCFVFLLHCIIFPDDIFSAAFILSYGALAGILLFGNVFKCFFQCFFPKKISDSLSVSAGAQSATFPVSLALFKSAAPGGILASVAVCPLVSVFLTSAMVAILFSFMIPFLSPFFGAIMNFLYQIIKLTAELFALLPLVEF
;
A
#
# COMPACT_ATOMS: atom_id res chain seq x y z
N MET A 1 0.49 -14.40 16.98
CA MET A 1 -0.17 -14.39 15.66
C MET A 1 -1.06 -15.62 15.44
N TYR A 2 -0.55 -16.86 15.55
CA TYR A 2 -1.40 -18.07 15.36
C TYR A 2 -2.65 -18.08 16.26
N GLY A 3 -2.50 -17.72 17.54
CA GLY A 3 -3.62 -17.60 18.47
C GLY A 3 -4.63 -16.48 18.18
N TRP A 4 -4.41 -15.67 17.13
CA TRP A 4 -5.35 -14.62 16.70
C TRP A 4 -6.22 -15.06 15.51
N GLY A 5 -6.11 -16.32 15.06
CA GLY A 5 -6.97 -16.88 14.01
C GLY A 5 -6.83 -16.14 12.67
N SER A 6 -7.97 -15.82 12.04
CA SER A 6 -8.02 -15.18 10.72
C SER A 6 -7.34 -13.81 10.68
N ALA A 7 -7.43 -13.03 11.77
CA ALA A 7 -6.73 -11.76 11.86
C ALA A 7 -5.20 -11.96 11.85
N GLY A 8 -4.71 -13.03 12.49
CA GLY A 8 -3.29 -13.39 12.46
C GLY A 8 -2.79 -13.74 11.05
N GLY A 9 -3.56 -14.54 10.31
CA GLY A 9 -3.27 -14.86 8.91
C GLY A 9 -3.29 -13.62 8.01
N PHE A 10 -4.27 -12.74 8.20
CA PHE A 10 -4.36 -11.49 7.44
C PHE A 10 -3.20 -10.53 7.74
N ILE A 11 -2.74 -10.42 8.99
CA ILE A 11 -1.53 -9.66 9.33
C ILE A 11 -0.32 -10.23 8.59
N LEU A 12 -0.15 -11.56 8.60
CA LEU A 12 0.98 -12.20 7.94
C LEU A 12 0.93 -11.99 6.43
N ALA A 13 -0.25 -12.04 5.81
CA ALA A 13 -0.44 -11.77 4.39
C ALA A 13 -0.05 -10.33 4.02
N LEU A 14 -0.48 -9.33 4.81
CA LEU A 14 -0.13 -7.93 4.57
C LEU A 14 1.37 -7.65 4.78
N LEU A 15 2.00 -8.30 5.76
CA LEU A 15 3.42 -8.10 6.07
C LEU A 15 4.34 -8.78 5.06
N SER A 16 3.99 -9.99 4.64
CA SER A 16 4.80 -10.79 3.72
C SER A 16 4.47 -10.55 2.26
N GLY A 17 3.31 -9.96 1.95
CA GLY A 17 2.79 -9.90 0.59
C GLY A 17 2.26 -11.22 0.05
N SER A 18 2.34 -12.31 0.83
CA SER A 18 1.88 -13.61 0.39
C SER A 18 0.41 -13.79 0.73
N ARG A 19 -0.39 -13.96 -0.33
CA ARG A 19 -1.83 -14.22 -0.25
C ARG A 19 -2.15 -15.59 0.36
N GLU A 20 -1.18 -16.49 0.40
CA GLU A 20 -1.34 -17.87 0.92
C GLU A 20 -1.63 -17.91 2.42
N TYR A 21 -1.25 -16.87 3.16
CA TYR A 21 -1.48 -16.80 4.61
C TYR A 21 -2.89 -16.33 4.99
N THR A 22 -3.70 -15.89 4.03
CA THR A 22 -5.08 -15.46 4.28
C THR A 22 -6.07 -16.38 3.56
N ASP A 23 -7.32 -16.35 3.99
CA ASP A 23 -8.38 -17.13 3.37
C ASP A 23 -8.55 -16.75 1.88
N SER A 24 -8.67 -17.77 1.04
CA SER A 24 -8.94 -17.66 -0.40
C SER A 24 -10.20 -16.84 -0.70
N PHE A 25 -11.24 -17.01 0.13
CA PHE A 25 -12.48 -16.24 0.02
C PHE A 25 -12.23 -14.73 0.20
N LEU A 26 -11.37 -14.36 1.16
CA LEU A 26 -11.01 -12.96 1.38
C LEU A 26 -10.20 -12.40 0.21
N CYS A 27 -9.28 -13.19 -0.35
CA CYS A 27 -8.51 -12.80 -1.52
C CYS A 27 -9.41 -12.51 -2.72
N GLU A 28 -10.42 -13.36 -2.96
CA GLU A 28 -11.40 -13.16 -4.01
C GLU A 28 -12.30 -11.95 -3.73
N THR A 29 -12.74 -11.77 -2.49
CA THR A 29 -13.51 -10.58 -2.07
C THR A 29 -12.74 -9.28 -2.35
N PHE A 30 -11.45 -9.23 -1.98
CA PHE A 30 -10.60 -8.07 -2.27
C PHE A 30 -10.38 -7.88 -3.76
N LYS A 31 -10.26 -8.97 -4.53
CA LYS A 31 -10.15 -8.88 -5.99
C LYS A 31 -11.41 -8.27 -6.59
N ASN A 32 -12.57 -8.75 -6.21
CA ASN A 32 -13.87 -8.30 -6.70
C ASN A 32 -14.18 -6.86 -6.26
N ALA A 33 -13.73 -6.46 -5.08
CA ALA A 33 -13.81 -5.08 -4.62
C ALA A 33 -12.80 -4.12 -5.29
N GLY A 34 -11.91 -4.60 -6.18
CA GLY A 34 -10.86 -3.77 -6.80
C GLY A 34 -9.69 -3.42 -5.87
N LEU A 35 -9.54 -4.17 -4.77
CA LEU A 35 -8.57 -3.97 -3.70
C LEU A 35 -7.40 -4.96 -3.74
N SER A 36 -7.21 -5.69 -4.84
CA SER A 36 -6.07 -6.60 -5.05
C SER A 36 -4.70 -5.99 -4.74
N HIS A 37 -4.58 -4.67 -4.91
CA HIS A 37 -3.36 -3.91 -4.65
C HIS A 37 -3.05 -3.72 -3.16
N VAL A 38 -4.05 -3.86 -2.28
CA VAL A 38 -3.88 -3.78 -0.82
C VAL A 38 -3.22 -5.04 -0.28
N LEU A 39 -3.58 -6.20 -0.82
CA LEU A 39 -2.99 -7.50 -0.48
C LEU A 39 -1.57 -7.69 -1.05
N ALA A 40 -1.21 -6.91 -2.07
CA ALA A 40 0.13 -6.93 -2.63
C ALA A 40 1.04 -5.93 -1.89
N LEU A 41 2.32 -6.27 -1.74
CA LEU A 41 3.32 -5.35 -1.18
C LEU A 41 3.37 -4.09 -2.03
N SER A 42 3.03 -2.98 -1.40
CA SER A 42 2.89 -1.68 -2.06
C SER A 42 3.73 -0.62 -1.36
N GLY A 43 3.88 0.53 -2.03
CA GLY A 43 4.55 1.69 -1.45
C GLY A 43 3.88 2.20 -0.17
N MET A 44 2.62 1.85 0.10
CA MET A 44 1.92 2.15 1.36
C MET A 44 2.55 1.39 2.53
N HIS A 45 2.90 0.11 2.34
CA HIS A 45 3.53 -0.68 3.39
C HIS A 45 4.94 -0.16 3.67
N LEU A 46 5.69 0.13 2.60
CA LEU A 46 7.02 0.71 2.74
C LEU A 46 7.01 2.09 3.41
N SER A 47 6.07 2.97 3.03
CA SER A 47 5.94 4.29 3.63
C SER A 47 5.53 4.20 5.10
N PHE A 48 4.67 3.24 5.46
CA PHE A 48 4.30 2.93 6.83
C PHE A 48 5.53 2.52 7.67
N PHE A 49 6.30 1.53 7.24
CA PHE A 49 7.50 1.09 7.97
C PHE A 49 8.56 2.19 8.08
N SER A 50 8.78 2.94 7.00
CA SER A 50 9.70 4.09 7.03
C SER A 50 9.23 5.17 8.01
N SER A 51 7.92 5.41 8.12
CA SER A 51 7.35 6.43 9.01
C SER A 51 7.44 6.01 10.47
N ILE A 52 7.25 4.74 10.78
CA ILE A 52 7.47 4.20 12.13
C ILE A 52 8.94 4.31 12.53
N ALA A 53 9.85 3.94 11.63
CA ALA A 53 11.27 4.00 11.91
C ALA A 53 11.75 5.45 12.10
N GLY A 54 11.31 6.38 11.25
CA GLY A 54 11.80 7.76 11.25
C GLY A 54 11.03 8.76 12.11
N GLY A 55 9.71 8.58 12.27
CA GLY A 55 8.83 9.54 12.94
C GLY A 55 9.28 9.89 14.37
N THR A 56 9.80 8.90 15.08
CA THR A 56 10.40 9.02 16.42
C THR A 56 11.79 9.66 16.38
N GLY A 57 12.63 9.28 15.41
CA GLY A 57 14.02 9.76 15.30
C GLY A 57 14.13 11.26 15.08
N LYS A 58 13.27 11.86 14.26
CA LYS A 58 13.32 13.30 13.96
C LYS A 58 13.11 14.18 15.18
N ARG A 59 12.21 13.78 16.09
CA ARG A 59 11.83 14.56 17.28
C ARG A 59 12.87 14.47 18.40
N ILE A 60 13.66 13.39 18.43
CA ILE A 60 14.54 13.06 19.55
C ILE A 60 16.02 13.27 19.18
N LEU A 61 16.45 12.93 17.95
CA LEU A 61 17.86 12.72 17.60
C LEU A 61 18.33 13.48 16.34
N GLY A 62 17.45 14.29 15.73
CA GLY A 62 17.79 15.16 14.60
C GLY A 62 17.71 14.50 13.21
N LYS A 63 17.84 15.33 12.16
CA LYS A 63 17.57 14.95 10.75
C LYS A 63 18.46 13.82 10.21
N LYS A 64 19.73 13.76 10.64
CA LYS A 64 20.69 12.75 10.16
C LYS A 64 20.43 11.37 10.77
N PHE A 65 19.96 11.29 12.01
CA PHE A 65 19.63 10.00 12.63
C PHE A 65 18.31 9.45 12.09
N ASP A 66 17.31 10.32 11.89
CA ASP A 66 16.05 10.01 11.21
C ASP A 66 16.28 9.35 9.84
N PHE A 67 17.25 9.87 9.06
CA PHE A 67 17.66 9.27 7.79
C PHE A 67 18.04 7.80 7.91
N TRP A 68 19.01 7.51 8.80
CA TRP A 68 19.55 6.16 8.95
C TRP A 68 18.50 5.20 9.49
N LEU A 69 17.63 5.66 10.40
CA LEU A 69 16.51 4.86 10.89
C LEU A 69 15.52 4.52 9.76
N ARG A 70 15.11 5.50 8.95
CA ARG A 70 14.22 5.26 7.81
C ARG A 70 14.85 4.30 6.81
N LEU A 71 16.12 4.53 6.48
CA LEU A 71 16.87 3.68 5.56
C LEU A 71 16.92 2.23 6.07
N PHE A 72 17.26 2.05 7.34
CA PHE A 72 17.28 0.73 7.97
C PHE A 72 15.89 0.08 7.96
N GLY A 73 14.83 0.81 8.32
CA GLY A 73 13.46 0.28 8.32
C GLY A 73 12.98 -0.14 6.93
N ILE A 74 13.31 0.64 5.89
CA ILE A 74 13.03 0.33 4.48
C ILE A 74 13.76 -0.94 4.07
N LEU A 75 15.08 -1.01 4.28
CA LEU A 75 15.90 -2.13 3.86
C LEU A 75 15.52 -3.42 4.61
N PHE A 76 15.27 -3.33 5.92
CA PHE A 76 14.81 -4.45 6.74
C PHE A 76 13.46 -4.99 6.25
N PHE A 77 12.51 -4.11 5.95
CA PHE A 77 11.21 -4.52 5.42
C PHE A 77 11.33 -5.20 4.05
N VAL A 78 12.14 -4.65 3.14
CA VAL A 78 12.33 -5.25 1.81
C VAL A 78 13.06 -6.60 1.90
N TRP A 79 14.04 -6.72 2.80
CA TRP A 79 14.70 -8.00 3.07
C TRP A 79 13.72 -9.04 3.62
N PHE A 80 12.82 -8.64 4.52
CA PHE A 80 11.82 -9.53 5.13
C PHE A 80 10.70 -9.93 4.15
N ALA A 81 10.15 -8.97 3.42
CA ALA A 81 9.00 -9.17 2.55
C ALA A 81 9.36 -9.73 1.16
N GLY A 82 10.65 -9.67 0.79
CA GLY A 82 11.15 -10.10 -0.50
C GLY A 82 11.00 -9.04 -1.60
N LEU A 83 11.75 -9.22 -2.69
CA LEU A 83 11.74 -8.31 -3.83
C LEU A 83 10.59 -8.66 -4.79
N SER A 84 9.65 -7.74 -4.93
CA SER A 84 8.64 -7.75 -5.98
C SER A 84 8.78 -6.47 -6.83
N PRO A 85 8.37 -6.47 -8.11
CA PRO A 85 8.55 -5.30 -8.98
C PRO A 85 7.93 -4.02 -8.40
N SER A 86 6.75 -4.14 -7.77
CA SER A 86 6.07 -3.03 -7.09
C SER A 86 6.86 -2.50 -5.89
N LEU A 87 7.44 -3.41 -5.09
CA LEU A 87 8.21 -3.04 -3.90
C LEU A 87 9.57 -2.46 -4.27
N PHE A 88 10.22 -3.00 -5.31
CA PHE A 88 11.50 -2.49 -5.79
C PHE A 88 11.37 -1.06 -6.31
N ARG A 89 10.32 -0.77 -7.09
CA ARG A 89 9.98 0.61 -7.46
C ARG A 89 9.80 1.50 -6.23
N ALA A 90 9.05 1.03 -5.23
CA ALA A 90 8.82 1.81 -4.01
C ALA A 90 10.12 2.07 -3.23
N LEU A 91 11.01 1.07 -3.14
CA LEU A 91 12.34 1.20 -2.56
C LEU A 91 13.15 2.27 -3.30
N LEU A 92 13.25 2.19 -4.62
CA LEU A 92 14.02 3.15 -5.41
C LEU A 92 13.49 4.58 -5.28
N CYS A 93 12.17 4.77 -5.40
CA CYS A 93 11.54 6.08 -5.17
C CYS A 93 11.82 6.60 -3.76
N SER A 94 11.71 5.75 -2.74
CA SER A 94 11.95 6.15 -1.35
C SER A 94 13.40 6.55 -1.11
N LEU A 95 14.37 5.77 -1.61
CA LEU A 95 15.79 6.09 -1.54
C LEU A 95 16.08 7.43 -2.20
N ILE A 96 15.67 7.63 -3.45
CA ILE A 96 15.95 8.89 -4.17
C ILE A 96 15.37 10.09 -3.42
N LEU A 97 14.12 10.01 -2.97
CA LEU A 97 13.49 11.11 -2.22
C LEU A 97 14.20 11.37 -0.88
N LEU A 98 14.58 10.32 -0.18
CA LEU A 98 15.27 10.38 1.10
C LEU A 98 16.67 11.03 0.94
N PHE A 99 17.45 10.60 -0.04
CA PHE A 99 18.77 11.16 -0.35
C PHE A 99 18.67 12.62 -0.85
N CYS A 100 17.77 12.92 -1.79
CA CYS A 100 17.59 14.29 -2.27
C CYS A 100 17.15 15.25 -1.15
N GLY A 101 16.26 14.80 -0.25
CA GLY A 101 15.77 15.62 0.85
C GLY A 101 16.84 16.00 1.87
N ILE A 102 17.88 15.17 2.06
CA ILE A 102 18.91 15.38 3.09
C ILE A 102 20.18 15.99 2.55
N PHE A 103 20.65 15.52 1.40
CA PHE A 103 21.93 15.96 0.84
C PHE A 103 21.78 17.20 -0.04
N PHE A 104 20.65 17.35 -0.73
CA PHE A 104 20.45 18.43 -1.68
C PHE A 104 19.45 19.48 -1.20
N CYS A 105 18.59 19.17 -0.21
CA CYS A 105 17.49 20.06 0.25
C CYS A 105 16.60 20.57 -0.91
N VAL A 106 16.53 19.83 -2.01
CA VAL A 106 15.77 20.20 -3.21
C VAL A 106 14.41 19.51 -3.18
N GLN A 107 13.36 20.27 -3.50
CA GLN A 107 12.07 19.68 -3.83
C GLN A 107 12.15 19.05 -5.22
N VAL A 108 12.14 17.72 -5.25
CA VAL A 108 12.22 16.96 -6.51
C VAL A 108 10.81 16.76 -7.05
N ASN A 109 10.63 17.02 -8.35
CA ASN A 109 9.39 16.67 -9.02
C ASN A 109 9.26 15.14 -9.06
N PHE A 110 8.22 14.61 -8.40
CA PHE A 110 7.99 13.17 -8.28
C PHE A 110 7.80 12.47 -9.65
N PHE A 111 7.32 13.17 -10.66
CA PHE A 111 7.23 12.64 -12.03
C PHE A 111 8.62 12.34 -12.61
N LYS A 112 9.59 13.24 -12.39
CA LYS A 112 10.99 13.02 -12.82
C LYS A 112 11.62 11.84 -12.08
N VAL A 113 11.33 11.72 -10.78
CA VAL A 113 11.77 10.55 -9.98
C VAL A 113 11.19 9.27 -10.55
N LEU A 114 9.89 9.26 -10.89
CA LEU A 114 9.24 8.07 -11.46
C LEU A 114 9.87 7.65 -12.79
N CYS A 115 10.14 8.60 -13.70
CA CYS A 115 10.82 8.31 -14.97
C CYS A 115 12.23 7.77 -14.76
N PHE A 116 13.01 8.37 -13.85
CA PHE A 116 14.35 7.88 -13.55
C PHE A 116 14.34 6.48 -12.94
N VAL A 117 13.43 6.24 -11.99
CA VAL A 117 13.24 4.92 -11.35
C VAL A 117 12.77 3.88 -12.36
N PHE A 118 11.93 4.25 -13.32
CA PHE A 118 11.52 3.37 -14.41
C PHE A 118 12.74 2.92 -15.23
N LEU A 119 13.54 3.86 -15.73
CA LEU A 119 14.74 3.55 -16.53
C LEU A 119 15.72 2.68 -15.74
N LEU A 120 15.99 3.03 -14.49
CA LEU A 120 16.90 2.28 -13.63
C LEU A 120 16.40 0.86 -13.37
N HIS A 121 15.10 0.68 -13.12
CA HIS A 121 14.50 -0.64 -12.93
C HIS A 121 14.60 -1.50 -14.19
N CYS A 122 14.31 -0.94 -15.37
CA CYS A 122 14.45 -1.64 -16.64
C CYS A 122 15.89 -2.10 -16.93
N ILE A 123 16.90 -1.38 -16.43
CA ILE A 123 18.31 -1.75 -16.59
C ILE A 123 18.70 -2.89 -15.64
N ILE A 124 18.18 -2.90 -14.41
CA ILE A 124 18.54 -3.90 -13.40
C ILE A 124 17.77 -5.22 -13.61
N PHE A 125 16.46 -5.13 -13.87
CA PHE A 125 15.57 -6.27 -14.07
C PHE A 125 14.74 -6.06 -15.34
N PRO A 126 15.30 -6.34 -16.53
CA PRO A 126 14.59 -6.13 -17.80
C PRO A 126 13.36 -7.02 -17.94
N ASP A 127 13.39 -8.23 -17.37
CA ASP A 127 12.27 -9.19 -17.44
C ASP A 127 11.02 -8.68 -16.70
N ASP A 128 11.20 -7.83 -15.68
CA ASP A 128 10.11 -7.29 -14.88
C ASP A 128 9.17 -6.40 -15.70
N ILE A 129 9.62 -5.85 -16.84
CA ILE A 129 8.81 -5.01 -17.75
C ILE A 129 7.58 -5.75 -18.25
N PHE A 130 7.66 -7.08 -18.40
CA PHE A 130 6.56 -7.92 -18.87
C PHE A 130 5.65 -8.38 -17.73
N SER A 131 6.03 -8.12 -16.48
CA SER A 131 5.22 -8.51 -15.32
C SER A 131 4.01 -7.58 -15.16
N ALA A 132 2.85 -8.16 -14.87
CA ALA A 132 1.64 -7.38 -14.58
C ALA A 132 1.84 -6.43 -13.38
N ALA A 133 2.60 -6.87 -12.37
CA ALA A 133 2.90 -6.07 -11.18
C ALA A 133 3.67 -4.78 -11.54
N PHE A 134 4.67 -4.87 -12.42
CA PHE A 134 5.41 -3.71 -12.90
C PHE A 134 4.51 -2.75 -13.67
N ILE A 135 3.81 -3.23 -14.70
CA ILE A 135 2.98 -2.40 -15.58
C ILE A 135 1.89 -1.68 -14.77
N LEU A 136 1.19 -2.39 -13.89
CA LEU A 136 0.13 -1.83 -13.06
C LEU A 136 0.68 -0.84 -12.03
N SER A 137 1.85 -1.10 -11.43
CA SER A 137 2.43 -0.25 -10.40
C SER A 137 2.96 1.07 -10.95
N TYR A 138 3.68 1.04 -12.09
CA TYR A 138 4.11 2.27 -12.76
C TYR A 138 2.93 2.99 -13.43
N GLY A 139 2.02 2.26 -14.05
CA GLY A 139 0.80 2.80 -14.65
C GLY A 139 -0.07 3.53 -13.63
N ALA A 140 -0.29 2.94 -12.45
CA ALA A 140 -1.04 3.58 -11.37
C ALA A 140 -0.41 4.91 -10.95
N LEU A 141 0.91 4.95 -10.71
CA LEU A 141 1.57 6.19 -10.33
C LEU A 141 1.60 7.23 -11.45
N ALA A 142 1.81 6.83 -12.69
CA ALA A 142 1.73 7.74 -13.83
C ALA A 142 0.32 8.34 -13.94
N GLY A 143 -0.72 7.51 -13.80
CA GLY A 143 -2.11 7.96 -13.78
C GLY A 143 -2.43 8.93 -12.64
N ILE A 144 -1.95 8.64 -11.42
CA ILE A 144 -2.08 9.56 -10.27
C ILE A 144 -1.43 10.91 -10.58
N LEU A 145 -0.22 10.92 -11.15
CA LEU A 145 0.52 12.17 -11.38
C LEU A 145 -0.05 13.00 -12.54
N LEU A 146 -0.56 12.35 -13.58
CA LEU A 146 -1.12 13.02 -14.75
C LEU A 146 -2.56 13.47 -14.52
N PHE A 147 -3.40 12.60 -13.97
CA PHE A 147 -4.85 12.82 -13.87
C PHE A 147 -5.32 13.16 -12.45
N GLY A 148 -4.51 12.92 -11.42
CA GLY A 148 -4.91 13.13 -10.03
C GLY A 148 -5.33 14.57 -9.74
N ASN A 149 -4.63 15.58 -10.28
CA ASN A 149 -5.01 16.98 -10.11
C ASN A 149 -6.36 17.32 -10.77
N VAL A 150 -6.63 16.74 -11.96
CA VAL A 150 -7.90 16.95 -12.66
C VAL A 150 -9.06 16.37 -11.84
N PHE A 151 -8.92 15.12 -11.39
CA PHE A 151 -9.91 14.48 -10.54
C PHE A 151 -10.08 15.18 -9.19
N LYS A 152 -9.00 15.70 -8.61
CA LYS A 152 -9.05 16.46 -7.36
C LYS A 152 -9.89 17.72 -7.51
N CYS A 153 -9.67 18.51 -8.56
CA CYS A 153 -10.49 19.69 -8.85
C CYS A 153 -11.97 19.31 -9.00
N PHE A 154 -12.26 18.23 -9.74
CA PHE A 154 -13.62 17.73 -9.93
C PHE A 154 -14.28 17.31 -8.61
N PHE A 155 -13.62 16.48 -7.80
CA PHE A 155 -14.20 15.96 -6.55
C PHE A 155 -14.27 17.03 -5.44
N GLN A 156 -13.42 18.06 -5.47
CA GLN A 156 -13.51 19.17 -4.52
C GLN A 156 -14.80 19.98 -4.65
N CYS A 157 -15.47 19.94 -5.81
CA CYS A 157 -16.78 20.56 -5.98
C CYS A 157 -17.89 19.86 -5.17
N PHE A 158 -17.71 18.58 -4.84
CA PHE A 158 -18.75 17.74 -4.22
C PHE A 158 -18.39 17.26 -2.81
N PHE A 159 -17.09 17.14 -2.49
CA PHE A 159 -16.62 16.51 -1.26
C PHE A 159 -15.57 17.35 -0.54
N PRO A 160 -15.44 17.20 0.80
CA PRO A 160 -14.39 17.86 1.57
C PRO A 160 -12.99 17.41 1.12
N LYS A 161 -12.01 18.28 1.33
CA LYS A 161 -10.63 18.14 0.84
C LYS A 161 -10.00 16.76 1.10
N LYS A 162 -10.15 16.19 2.30
CA LYS A 162 -9.57 14.89 2.65
C LYS A 162 -10.13 13.72 1.82
N ILE A 163 -11.43 13.74 1.57
CA ILE A 163 -12.12 12.70 0.79
C ILE A 163 -11.78 12.88 -0.68
N SER A 164 -11.81 14.12 -1.18
CA SER A 164 -11.41 14.43 -2.55
C SER A 164 -9.95 14.03 -2.85
N ASP A 165 -9.02 14.26 -1.92
CA ASP A 165 -7.63 13.82 -2.07
C ASP A 165 -7.53 12.29 -2.22
N SER A 166 -8.28 11.53 -1.42
CA SER A 166 -8.24 10.06 -1.47
C SER A 166 -8.94 9.50 -2.72
N LEU A 167 -10.07 10.10 -3.12
CA LEU A 167 -10.80 9.75 -4.34
C LEU A 167 -9.98 10.07 -5.59
N SER A 168 -9.31 11.22 -5.63
CA SER A 168 -8.52 11.64 -6.79
C SER A 168 -7.28 10.76 -7.01
N VAL A 169 -6.62 10.32 -5.94
CA VAL A 169 -5.54 9.32 -6.03
C VAL A 169 -6.07 8.01 -6.57
N SER A 170 -7.21 7.52 -6.06
CA SER A 170 -7.78 6.25 -6.49
C SER A 170 -8.29 6.29 -7.93
N ALA A 171 -8.97 7.37 -8.31
CA ALA A 171 -9.44 7.60 -9.67
C ALA A 171 -8.28 7.78 -10.67
N GLY A 172 -7.24 8.53 -10.29
CA GLY A 172 -6.04 8.69 -11.11
C GLY A 172 -5.28 7.38 -11.31
N ALA A 173 -5.19 6.54 -10.27
CA ALA A 173 -4.59 5.21 -10.41
C ALA A 173 -5.41 4.32 -11.33
N GLN A 174 -6.73 4.32 -11.17
CA GLN A 174 -7.63 3.49 -11.98
C GLN A 174 -7.73 3.95 -13.43
N SER A 175 -7.67 5.24 -13.73
CA SER A 175 -7.75 5.70 -15.14
C SER A 175 -6.66 5.09 -16.02
N ALA A 176 -5.45 4.90 -15.47
CA ALA A 176 -4.35 4.25 -16.16
C ALA A 176 -4.36 2.72 -16.05
N THR A 177 -4.75 2.17 -14.89
CA THR A 177 -4.70 0.72 -14.65
C THR A 177 -5.93 -0.05 -15.13
N PHE A 178 -7.07 0.60 -15.30
CA PHE A 178 -8.31 0.00 -15.78
C PHE A 178 -8.18 -0.67 -17.15
N PRO A 179 -7.70 0.02 -18.22
CA PRO A 179 -7.56 -0.62 -19.54
C PRO A 179 -6.56 -1.78 -19.51
N VAL A 180 -5.47 -1.64 -18.75
CA VAL A 180 -4.46 -2.70 -18.59
C VAL A 180 -5.04 -3.91 -17.85
N SER A 181 -5.83 -3.67 -16.79
CA SER A 181 -6.45 -4.75 -16.01
C SER A 181 -7.49 -5.51 -16.83
N LEU A 182 -8.26 -4.81 -17.65
CA LEU A 182 -9.18 -5.45 -18.61
C LEU A 182 -8.41 -6.30 -19.63
N ALA A 183 -7.32 -5.79 -20.20
CA ALA A 183 -6.52 -6.52 -21.18
C ALA A 183 -5.84 -7.77 -20.59
N LEU A 184 -5.33 -7.68 -19.36
CA LEU A 184 -4.57 -8.77 -18.72
C LEU A 184 -5.44 -9.80 -17.99
N PHE A 185 -6.48 -9.33 -17.28
CA PHE A 185 -7.28 -10.16 -16.37
C PHE A 185 -8.71 -10.35 -16.84
N LYS A 186 -9.14 -9.68 -17.92
CA LYS A 186 -10.53 -9.69 -18.42
C LYS A 186 -11.59 -9.25 -17.40
N SER A 187 -11.16 -8.64 -16.32
CA SER A 187 -12.03 -8.20 -15.22
C SER A 187 -11.48 -6.89 -14.65
N ALA A 188 -12.36 -5.92 -14.45
CA ALA A 188 -12.03 -4.69 -13.73
C ALA A 188 -13.17 -4.28 -12.81
N ALA A 189 -12.81 -3.86 -11.60
CA ALA A 189 -13.74 -3.44 -10.56
C ALA A 189 -13.70 -1.90 -10.40
N PRO A 190 -14.54 -1.14 -11.13
CA PRO A 190 -14.58 0.32 -11.03
C PRO A 190 -15.02 0.79 -9.63
N GLY A 191 -15.77 -0.04 -8.90
CA GLY A 191 -16.10 0.16 -7.49
C GLY A 191 -14.87 0.31 -6.58
N GLY A 192 -13.69 -0.13 -7.05
CA GLY A 192 -12.44 -0.01 -6.32
C GLY A 192 -12.03 1.42 -5.96
N ILE A 193 -12.52 2.46 -6.66
CA ILE A 193 -12.25 3.86 -6.30
C ILE A 193 -12.87 4.21 -4.95
N LEU A 194 -14.10 3.77 -4.72
CA LEU A 194 -14.79 4.00 -3.45
C LEU A 194 -14.29 3.02 -2.39
N ALA A 195 -14.05 1.77 -2.79
CA ALA A 195 -13.55 0.73 -1.90
C ALA A 195 -12.19 1.11 -1.31
N SER A 196 -11.25 1.66 -2.09
CA SER A 196 -9.92 2.04 -1.61
C SER A 196 -9.99 3.19 -0.59
N VAL A 197 -10.89 4.15 -0.78
CA VAL A 197 -11.08 5.26 0.16
C VAL A 197 -11.59 4.78 1.52
N ALA A 198 -12.44 3.74 1.53
CA ALA A 198 -12.94 3.15 2.76
C ALA A 198 -11.95 2.15 3.38
N VAL A 199 -11.44 1.21 2.60
CA VAL A 199 -10.70 0.05 3.12
C VAL A 199 -9.22 0.35 3.39
N CYS A 200 -8.54 1.15 2.57
CA CYS A 200 -7.12 1.47 2.79
C CYS A 200 -6.82 2.14 4.16
N PRO A 201 -7.60 3.15 4.64
CA PRO A 201 -7.35 3.70 5.97
C PRO A 201 -7.63 2.68 7.08
N LEU A 202 -8.65 1.83 6.93
CA LEU A 202 -8.93 0.75 7.87
C LEU A 202 -7.78 -0.24 7.93
N VAL A 203 -7.23 -0.67 6.79
CA VAL A 203 -6.05 -1.54 6.72
C VAL A 203 -4.84 -0.87 7.35
N SER A 204 -4.65 0.44 7.14
CA SER A 204 -3.55 1.18 7.78
C SER A 204 -3.67 1.19 9.30
N VAL A 205 -4.88 1.43 9.84
CA VAL A 205 -5.16 1.37 11.28
C VAL A 205 -4.96 -0.06 11.81
N PHE A 206 -5.43 -1.07 11.09
CA PHE A 206 -5.25 -2.47 11.42
C PHE A 206 -3.76 -2.85 11.50
N LEU A 207 -2.97 -2.46 10.50
CA LEU A 207 -1.54 -2.79 10.45
C LEU A 207 -0.75 -2.04 11.53
N THR A 208 -1.12 -0.77 11.80
CA THR A 208 -0.55 0.00 12.92
C THR A 208 -0.84 -0.66 14.27
N SER A 209 -2.11 -0.97 14.52
CA SER A 209 -2.53 -1.59 15.77
C SER A 209 -1.97 -3.01 15.92
N ALA A 210 -1.83 -3.77 14.83
CA ALA A 210 -1.19 -5.07 14.82
C ALA A 210 0.29 -4.99 15.25
N MET A 211 1.06 -4.05 14.71
CA MET A 211 2.46 -3.84 15.13
C MET A 211 2.56 -3.55 16.62
N VAL A 212 1.71 -2.65 17.12
CA VAL A 212 1.63 -2.32 18.56
C VAL A 212 1.27 -3.56 19.38
N ALA A 213 0.22 -4.29 18.98
CA ALA A 213 -0.22 -5.49 19.67
C ALA A 213 0.85 -6.59 19.71
N ILE A 214 1.61 -6.78 18.64
CA ILE A 214 2.71 -7.76 18.59
C ILE A 214 3.79 -7.36 19.59
N LEU A 215 4.20 -6.10 19.63
CA LEU A 215 5.21 -5.59 20.57
C LEU A 215 4.77 -5.77 22.02
N PHE A 216 3.53 -5.39 22.36
CA PHE A 216 3.00 -5.54 23.71
C PHE A 216 2.78 -7.00 24.10
N SER A 217 2.30 -7.85 23.19
CA SER A 217 2.12 -9.28 23.45
C SER A 217 3.45 -10.00 23.63
N PHE A 218 4.51 -9.53 22.98
CA PHE A 218 5.86 -10.05 23.16
C PHE A 218 6.43 -9.68 24.54
N MET A 219 6.18 -8.46 25.02
CA MET A 219 6.59 -8.02 26.37
C MET A 219 5.73 -8.62 27.49
N ILE A 220 4.42 -8.76 27.26
CA ILE A 220 3.44 -9.23 28.24
C ILE A 220 2.52 -10.27 27.57
N PRO A 221 2.89 -11.56 27.60
CA PRO A 221 2.15 -12.63 26.92
C PRO A 221 0.67 -12.75 27.34
N PHE A 222 0.34 -12.36 28.58
CA PHE A 222 -1.03 -12.39 29.11
C PHE A 222 -2.01 -11.46 28.36
N LEU A 223 -1.52 -10.42 27.68
CA LEU A 223 -2.36 -9.52 26.88
C LEU A 223 -2.68 -10.06 25.48
N SER A 224 -2.03 -11.15 25.06
CA SER A 224 -2.22 -11.75 23.73
C SER A 224 -3.69 -12.05 23.37
N PRO A 225 -4.54 -12.66 24.23
CA PRO A 225 -5.95 -12.90 23.90
C PRO A 225 -6.76 -11.59 23.78
N PHE A 226 -6.45 -10.59 24.60
CA PHE A 226 -7.11 -9.28 24.54
C PHE A 226 -6.83 -8.57 23.22
N PHE A 227 -5.57 -8.53 22.79
CA PHE A 227 -5.23 -8.01 21.47
C PHE A 227 -5.81 -8.86 20.34
N GLY A 228 -5.88 -10.18 20.51
CA GLY A 228 -6.53 -11.08 19.57
C GLY A 228 -8.01 -10.71 19.32
N ALA A 229 -8.76 -10.37 20.37
CA ALA A 229 -10.15 -9.91 20.24
C ALA A 229 -10.25 -8.59 19.46
N ILE A 230 -9.40 -7.61 19.79
CA ILE A 230 -9.34 -6.31 19.08
C ILE A 230 -9.01 -6.51 17.60
N MET A 231 -8.00 -7.33 17.30
CA MET A 231 -7.59 -7.61 15.92
C MET A 231 -8.68 -8.31 15.13
N ASN A 232 -9.37 -9.28 15.72
CA ASN A 232 -10.48 -9.96 15.05
C ASN A 232 -11.67 -9.03 14.81
N PHE A 233 -11.97 -8.12 15.74
CA PHE A 233 -12.99 -7.10 15.53
C PHE A 233 -12.65 -6.17 14.35
N LEU A 234 -11.42 -5.64 14.30
CA LEU A 234 -10.98 -4.80 13.18
C LEU A 234 -10.96 -5.58 11.85
N TYR A 235 -10.51 -6.83 11.88
CA TYR A 235 -10.52 -7.73 10.73
C TYR A 235 -11.95 -7.93 10.19
N GLN A 236 -12.93 -8.15 11.07
CA GLN A 236 -14.33 -8.30 10.66
C GLN A 236 -14.88 -7.03 10.00
N ILE A 237 -14.54 -5.84 10.51
CA ILE A 237 -14.95 -4.57 9.87
C ILE A 237 -14.34 -4.47 8.47
N ILE A 238 -13.05 -4.79 8.31
CA ILE A 238 -12.38 -4.78 7.00
C ILE A 238 -13.03 -5.79 6.05
N LYS A 239 -13.32 -7.00 6.54
CA LYS A 239 -13.97 -8.04 5.75
C LYS A 239 -15.35 -7.60 5.27
N LEU A 240 -16.20 -7.13 6.18
CA LEU A 240 -17.57 -6.72 5.86
C LEU A 240 -17.62 -5.51 4.92
N THR A 241 -16.70 -4.55 5.11
CA THR A 241 -16.57 -3.41 4.19
C THR A 241 -16.11 -3.87 2.80
N ALA A 242 -15.13 -4.78 2.71
CA ALA A 242 -14.69 -5.34 1.44
C ALA A 242 -15.82 -6.14 0.74
N GLU A 243 -16.58 -6.94 1.47
CA GLU A 243 -17.75 -7.69 0.96
C GLU A 243 -18.82 -6.75 0.41
N LEU A 244 -19.12 -5.65 1.10
CA LEU A 244 -20.08 -4.65 0.64
C LEU A 244 -19.66 -4.05 -0.72
N PHE A 245 -18.38 -3.74 -0.89
CA PHE A 245 -17.87 -3.23 -2.16
C PHE A 245 -17.70 -4.31 -3.23
N ALA A 246 -17.54 -5.57 -2.85
CA ALA A 246 -17.50 -6.70 -3.79
C ALA A 246 -18.87 -6.99 -4.44
N LEU A 247 -19.98 -6.51 -3.85
CA LEU A 247 -21.31 -6.57 -4.45
C LEU A 247 -21.51 -5.58 -5.59
N LEU A 248 -20.62 -4.60 -5.76
CA LEU A 248 -20.71 -3.66 -6.87
C LEU A 248 -20.42 -4.36 -8.21
N PRO A 249 -21.07 -3.93 -9.31
CA PRO A 249 -20.94 -4.60 -10.60
C PRO A 249 -19.49 -4.61 -11.09
N LEU A 250 -19.04 -5.80 -11.44
CA LEU A 250 -17.78 -6.04 -12.14
C LEU A 250 -17.97 -5.77 -13.63
N VAL A 251 -16.93 -5.23 -14.26
CA VAL A 251 -16.87 -5.14 -15.71
C VAL A 251 -16.02 -6.31 -16.19
N GLU A 252 -16.67 -7.30 -16.82
CA GLU A 252 -16.04 -8.53 -17.32
C GLU A 252 -16.23 -8.64 -18.85
N PHE A 253 -15.23 -9.19 -19.55
CA PHE A 253 -15.24 -9.40 -21.01
C PHE A 253 -14.72 -10.78 -21.41
#